data_AF-A0A2N2XUB7-F1
#
_entry.id   AF-A0A2N2XUB7-F1
#
_cell.length_a   1.000
_cell.length_b   1.000
_cell.length_c   1.000
_cell.angle_alpha   90.00
_cell.angle_beta   90.00
_cell.angle_gamma   90.00
#
_symmetry.space_group_name_H-M   'P 1'
#
loop_
_entity.id
_entity.type
_entity.pdbx_description
1 polymer ?
#
loop_
_entity_poly.entity_id
_entity_poly.type
_entity_poly.pdbx_seq_one_letter_code
_entity_poly.pdbx_strand_id
1 'polypeptide(L)' 'MNNDTIYVTGEHPFFVKNKGWICVKDLNKGDILISHDNIVPIIQSKSKILWKNNVYNIEVNPNHNYYISNYKILIHNK' A
#
# COMPACT_ATOMS: atom_id res chain seq x y z
N MET A 1 -7.71 16.36 9.38
CA MET A 1 -7.63 15.00 8.81
C MET A 1 -6.39 14.97 7.95
N ASN A 2 -5.34 14.28 8.39
CA ASN A 2 -4.12 14.19 7.61
C ASN A 2 -4.33 13.14 6.52
N ASN A 3 -4.03 13.47 5.27
CA ASN A 3 -3.99 12.49 4.20
C ASN A 3 -2.51 12.25 3.88
N ASP A 4 -2.11 10.99 3.74
CA ASP A 4 -0.79 10.62 3.25
C ASP A 4 -0.92 10.10 1.83
N THR A 5 -0.06 10.56 0.93
CA THR A 5 -0.08 10.19 -0.49
C THR A 5 1.11 9.31 -0.77
N ILE A 6 0.85 8.07 -1.16
CA ILE A 6 1.88 7.08 -1.46
C ILE A 6 1.97 6.90 -2.97
N TYR A 7 3.17 6.99 -3.51
CA TYR A 7 3.45 6.71 -4.91
C TYR A 7 4.12 5.35 -5.02
N VAL A 8 3.47 4.43 -5.75
CA VAL A 8 3.93 3.04 -5.91
C VAL A 8 3.68 2.56 -7.34
N THR A 9 4.29 1.45 -7.72
CA THR A 9 3.96 0.78 -8.99
C THR A 9 2.58 0.11 -8.89
N GLY A 10 1.84 0.10 -10.00
CA GLY A 10 0.48 -0.48 -10.01
C GLY A 10 0.41 -1.97 -9.64
N GLU A 11 1.52 -2.71 -9.84
CA GLU A 11 1.62 -4.13 -9.51
C GLU A 11 1.94 -4.39 -8.03
N HIS A 12 2.29 -3.36 -7.26
CA HIS A 12 2.67 -3.55 -5.86
C HIS A 12 1.44 -3.96 -5.01
N PRO A 13 1.50 -5.08 -4.28
CA PRO A 13 0.37 -5.58 -3.50
C PRO A 13 0.25 -4.93 -2.13
N PHE A 14 -0.98 -4.57 -1.77
CA PHE A 14 -1.36 -4.06 -0.45
C PHE A 14 -2.30 -5.06 0.23
N PHE A 15 -2.22 -5.20 1.55
CA PHE A 15 -3.13 -6.09 2.27
C PHE A 15 -4.46 -5.39 2.58
N VAL A 16 -5.54 -5.88 1.98
CA VAL A 16 -6.89 -5.35 2.15
C VAL A 16 -7.67 -6.21 3.14
N LYS A 17 -8.28 -5.56 4.13
CA LYS A 17 -9.09 -6.21 5.16
C LYS A 17 -10.19 -7.06 4.50
N ASN A 18 -10.29 -8.33 4.92
CA ASN A 18 -11.24 -9.33 4.41
C ASN A 18 -11.07 -9.72 2.93
N LYS A 19 -10.03 -9.26 2.24
CA LYS A 19 -9.77 -9.63 0.83
C LYS A 19 -8.36 -10.19 0.59
N GLY A 20 -7.39 -9.91 1.47
CA GLY A 20 -6.00 -10.34 1.31
C GLY A 20 -5.19 -9.39 0.43
N TRP A 21 -4.17 -9.91 -0.24
CA TRP A 21 -3.28 -9.12 -1.10
C TRP A 21 -3.96 -8.69 -2.39
N ILE A 22 -3.98 -7.39 -2.67
CA ILE A 22 -4.53 -6.79 -3.89
C ILE A 22 -3.52 -5.81 -4.48
N CYS A 23 -3.25 -5.91 -5.78
CA CYS A 23 -2.40 -4.96 -6.49
C CYS A 23 -3.00 -3.55 -6.46
N VAL A 24 -2.17 -2.51 -6.36
CA VAL A 24 -2.64 -1.11 -6.32
C VAL A 24 -3.53 -0.75 -7.51
N LYS A 25 -3.22 -1.28 -8.70
CA LYS A 25 -4.04 -1.08 -9.89
C LYS A 25 -5.48 -1.56 -9.73
N ASP A 26 -5.74 -2.50 -8.82
CA ASP A 26 -7.06 -3.12 -8.58
C ASP A 26 -7.76 -2.62 -7.31
N LEU A 27 -7.09 -1.79 -6.49
CA LEU A 27 -7.69 -1.17 -5.30
C LEU A 27 -8.79 -0.17 -5.65
N ASN A 28 -9.80 -0.05 -4.79
CA ASN A 28 -10.93 0.86 -4.97
C ASN A 28 -11.05 1.84 -3.81
N LYS A 29 -11.67 3.00 -4.08
CA LYS A 29 -12.05 3.94 -3.02
C LYS A 29 -12.93 3.22 -2.00
N GLY A 30 -12.63 3.39 -0.71
CA GLY A 30 -13.33 2.72 0.38
C GLY A 30 -12.73 1.38 0.80
N ASP A 31 -11.75 0.83 0.06
CA ASP A 31 -10.99 -0.33 0.55
C ASP A 31 -10.25 0.04 1.83
N ILE A 32 -10.31 -0.88 2.81
CA ILE A 32 -9.69 -0.74 4.13
C ILE A 32 -8.38 -1.53 4.12
N LEU A 33 -7.27 -0.85 4.37
CA LEU A 33 -5.96 -1.47 4.45
C LEU A 33 -5.65 -1.95 5.87
N ILE A 34 -4.71 -2.88 6.00
CA ILE A 34 -4.16 -3.24 7.31
C ILE A 34 -3.02 -2.28 7.68
N SER A 35 -3.09 -1.76 8.90
CA SER A 35 -2.04 -1.00 9.57
C SER A 35 -1.51 -1.79 10.76
N HIS A 36 -0.25 -1.56 11.14
CA HIS A 36 0.29 -2.06 12.40
C HIS A 36 -0.45 -1.45 13.61
N ASP A 37 -0.81 -0.17 13.54
CA ASP A 37 -1.41 0.54 14.67
C ASP A 37 -2.94 0.35 14.68
N ASN A 38 -3.63 0.85 15.72
CA ASN A 38 -5.11 0.86 15.80
C ASN A 38 -5.77 1.86 14.83
N ILE A 39 -5.09 2.19 13.73
CA ILE A 39 -5.58 3.08 12.68
C ILE A 39 -6.26 2.22 11.61
N VAL A 40 -7.30 2.77 10.99
CA VAL A 40 -8.03 2.14 9.88
C VAL A 40 -7.80 2.98 8.62
N PRO A 41 -6.73 2.73 7.84
CA PRO A 41 -6.46 3.47 6.61
C PRO A 41 -7.51 3.09 5.56
N ILE A 42 -8.15 4.11 4.98
CA ILE A 42 -9.18 3.96 3.94
C ILE A 42 -8.68 4.65 2.69
N ILE A 43 -8.73 3.96 1.55
CA ILE A 43 -8.41 4.56 0.24
C ILE A 43 -9.41 5.68 -0.05
N GLN A 44 -8.93 6.92 -0.07
CA GLN A 44 -9.74 8.11 -0.38
C GLN A 44 -9.84 8.36 -1.89
N SER A 45 -8.75 8.12 -2.61
CA SER A 45 -8.65 8.25 -4.06
C SER A 45 -7.47 7.42 -4.60
N LYS A 46 -7.51 7.13 -5.89
CA LYS A 46 -6.43 6.49 -6.64
C LYS A 46 -6.35 7.16 -8.01
N SER A 47 -5.14 7.52 -8.44
CA SER A 47 -4.87 8.02 -9.80
C SER A 47 -3.71 7.25 -10.41
N LYS A 48 -3.80 7.00 -11.72
CA LYS A 48 -2.68 6.48 -12.50
C LYS A 48 -1.95 7.68 -13.11
N ILE A 49 -0.66 7.80 -12.82
CA ILE A 49 0.21 8.84 -13.37
C ILE A 49 1.33 8.21 -14.18
N LEU A 50 1.82 8.91 -15.20
CA LEU A 50 3.10 8.58 -15.83
C LEU A 50 4.20 9.20 -14.98
N TRP A 51 5.05 8.38 -14.37
CA TRP A 51 6.13 8.84 -13.53
C TRP A 51 7.42 8.12 -13.88
N LYS A 52 8.45 8.87 -14.26
CA LYS A 52 9.76 8.35 -14.62
C LYS A 52 10.76 8.77 -13.54
N ASN A 53 10.87 7.94 -12.51
CA ASN A 53 11.78 8.15 -11.39
C ASN A 53 12.31 6.80 -10.90
N ASN A 54 13.41 6.81 -10.15
CA ASN A 54 13.91 5.60 -9.50
C ASN A 54 12.89 5.15 -8.45
N VAL A 55 12.58 3.86 -8.47
CA VAL A 55 11.82 3.19 -7.41
C VAL A 55 12.77 2.30 -6.62
N TYR A 56 12.57 2.23 -5.31
CA TYR A 56 13.40 1.47 -4.40
C TYR A 56 12.59 0.35 -3.77
N ASN A 57 13.25 -0.76 -3.51
CA ASN A 57 12.64 -1.95 -2.92
C ASN A 57 13.61 -2.57 -1.91
N ILE A 58 13.07 -3.20 -0.88
CA ILE A 58 13.86 -3.93 0.13
C ILE A 58 13.29 -5.33 0.33
N GLU A 59 14.15 -6.33 0.40
CA GLU A 59 13.74 -7.70 0.70
C GLU A 59 13.92 -7.98 2.20
N VAL A 60 12.86 -8.50 2.82
CA VAL A 60 12.83 -8.80 4.26
C VAL A 60 12.57 -10.29 4.45
N ASN A 61 13.57 -11.04 4.91
CA ASN A 61 13.43 -12.47 5.16
C ASN A 61 12.95 -12.75 6.60
N PRO A 62 12.07 -13.74 6.81
CA PRO A 62 11.47 -14.65 5.83
C PRO A 62 10.09 -14.20 5.30
N ASN A 63 9.56 -13.09 5.79
CA ASN A 63 8.14 -12.75 5.60
C ASN A 63 7.83 -11.97 4.30
N HIS A 64 8.85 -11.40 3.67
CA HIS A 64 8.77 -10.60 2.44
C HIS A 64 7.73 -9.46 2.48
N ASN A 65 7.47 -8.90 3.67
CA ASN A 65 6.55 -7.78 3.85
C ASN A 65 7.13 -6.75 4.83
N TYR A 66 6.67 -5.51 4.69
CA TYR A 66 7.07 -4.41 5.56
C TYR A 66 5.99 -3.32 5.62
N TYR A 67 6.12 -2.44 6.60
CA TYR A 67 5.20 -1.32 6.80
C TYR A 67 5.75 -0.03 6.17
N ILE A 68 4.89 0.76 5.54
CA ILE A 68 5.24 2.05 4.94
C ILE A 68 4.35 3.19 5.44
N SER A 69 4.76 4.43 5.13
CA SER A 69 4.03 5.68 5.41
C SER A 69 3.90 6.01 6.91
N ASN A 70 3.36 7.19 7.22
CA ASN A 70 3.04 7.56 8.60
C ASN A 70 1.93 6.69 9.20
N TYR A 71 1.15 6.01 8.35
CA TYR A 71 0.06 5.12 8.76
C TYR A 71 0.48 3.66 8.91
N LYS A 72 1.77 3.33 8.77
CA LYS A 72 2.31 1.96 8.89
C LYS A 72 1.45 0.93 8.17
N ILE A 73 1.21 1.15 6.89
CA ILE A 73 0.39 0.28 6.03
C ILE A 73 1.22 -0.95 5.64
N LEU A 74 0.63 -2.15 5.75
CA LEU A 74 1.30 -3.41 5.41
C LEU A 74 1.31 -3.64 3.90
N ILE A 75 2.51 -3.80 3.33
CA ILE A 75 2.74 -4.11 1.92
C ILE A 75 3.64 -5.33 1.76
N HIS A 76 3.55 -6.01 0.62
CA HIS A 76 4.38 -7.19 0.31
C HIS A 76 5.35 -6.88 -0.82
N ASN A 77 6.59 -7.34 -0.66
CA ASN A 77 7.58 -7.32 -1.71
C ASN A 77 7.70 -8.70 -2.35
N LYS A 78 7.53 -8.76 -3.67
CA LYS A 78 7.89 -9.91 -4.49
C LYS A 78 8.58 -9.42 -5.76
#